data_AF-A0A9W9ZVZ1-F1
#
_entry.id   AF-A0A9W9ZVZ1-F1
#
_cell.length_a   1.000
_cell.length_b   1.000
_cell.length_c   1.000
_cell.angle_alpha   90.00
_cell.angle_beta   90.00
_cell.angle_gamma   90.00
#
_symmetry.space_group_name_H-M   'P 1'
#
loop_
_entity.id
_entity.type
_entity.pdbx_description
1 polymer ?
#
loop_
_entity_poly.entity_id
_entity_poly.type
_entity_poly.pdbx_seq_one_letter_code
_entity_poly.pdbx_strand_id
1 'polypeptide(L)'
;MNDKLRFQENKLLFAYKEWRTYQLESRFGQDWCKENVKPRSNVTWLTVMVNDDFAVPALVLGHSIRTFSCQRNMIALISEKVSEDTRNALQSVGWNTRSVEEMDCEWLDAKVGGERNSGLFGKPLGHRIRGTHTRFHAWNYTEYSKIIYVDADYMLMTNIDELFDIPDDFAASPCARPGVIDPCFNAGLLVSQTRCQLLPGNNETLPAKPWSARCRPSRKEASDFNRPILVVDDMAIIFWKNFYELLKKYTLEDWWRSTKLFRPDQEFGGALYADCLNQPQWNPFNDNTMLAGYTGNISRRTCRSFRRKVLIPLIVVLAVAAYCFINLKNYARYTGQHPFLPPMKCRNLNQAQMDQLLDFTYRVHRLLDELGLEHWLMYGSLLGALRGHAPLAWDDDTDMGLDGDGKLTTFNKIELFEKFKSVGVRNIIDRWSMDGRISIQDENSEFYVDLMIFHRSGMWMKRPGCMTWLFYLQYSNFHTFPAKLVEQPLPKTQFGVFSISVPRNEKEILRYIYPTDWWKVVKPSGC
;
A
#
# COMPACT_ATOMS: atom_id res chain seq x y z
N MET A 1 32.50 3.52 -21.80
CA MET A 1 32.18 2.51 -20.76
C MET A 1 30.70 2.68 -20.40
N ASN A 2 29.89 1.63 -20.45
CA ASN A 2 28.43 1.69 -20.22
C ASN A 2 28.15 1.91 -18.72
N ASP A 3 27.31 2.88 -18.36
CA ASP A 3 26.99 3.17 -16.95
C ASP A 3 26.44 1.95 -16.19
N LYS A 4 25.67 1.08 -16.86
CA LYS A 4 25.20 -0.17 -16.26
C LYS A 4 26.35 -1.10 -15.85
N LEU A 5 27.40 -1.17 -16.67
CA LEU A 5 28.58 -1.99 -16.39
C LEU A 5 29.34 -1.43 -15.19
N ARG A 6 29.53 -0.11 -15.13
CA ARG A 6 30.17 0.57 -13.99
C ARG A 6 29.41 0.34 -12.68
N PHE A 7 28.08 0.39 -12.69
CA PHE A 7 27.28 0.07 -11.49
C PHE A 7 27.41 -1.38 -11.05
N GLN A 8 27.50 -2.32 -12.00
CA GLN A 8 27.72 -3.74 -11.70
C GLN A 8 29.12 -3.97 -11.11
N GLU A 9 30.16 -3.36 -11.69
CA GLU A 9 31.54 -3.43 -11.18
C GLU A 9 31.66 -2.86 -9.76
N ASN A 10 31.03 -1.72 -9.50
CA ASN A 10 31.00 -1.13 -8.15
C ASN A 10 30.32 -2.04 -7.13
N LYS A 11 29.19 -2.67 -7.49
CA LYS A 11 28.50 -3.64 -6.62
C LYS A 11 29.37 -4.86 -6.33
N LEU A 12 30.06 -5.38 -7.35
CA LEU A 12 30.97 -6.51 -7.20
C LEU A 12 32.14 -6.17 -6.25
N LEU A 13 32.73 -4.99 -6.42
CA LEU A 13 33.83 -4.51 -5.58
C LEU A 13 33.38 -4.34 -4.12
N PHE A 14 32.17 -3.83 -3.90
CA PHE A 14 31.58 -3.71 -2.57
C PHE A 14 31.37 -5.08 -1.92
N ALA A 15 30.78 -6.04 -2.65
CA ALA A 15 30.59 -7.41 -2.16
C ALA A 15 31.92 -8.09 -1.80
N TYR A 16 32.99 -7.89 -2.57
CA TYR A 16 34.32 -8.41 -2.23
C TYR A 16 34.92 -7.78 -0.98
N LYS A 17 34.66 -6.48 -0.73
CA LYS A 17 35.09 -5.81 0.50
C LYS A 17 34.35 -6.36 1.71
N GLU A 18 33.02 -6.48 1.64
CA GLU A 18 32.21 -7.06 2.72
C GLU A 18 32.64 -8.51 3.03
N TRP A 19 32.85 -9.33 1.99
CA TRP A 19 33.32 -10.70 2.17
C TRP A 19 34.70 -10.77 2.86
N ARG A 20 35.63 -9.87 2.49
CA ARG A 20 36.94 -9.80 3.14
C ARG A 20 36.81 -9.37 4.60
N THR A 21 35.95 -8.40 4.90
CA THR A 21 35.67 -7.99 6.30
C THR A 21 35.11 -9.15 7.10
N TYR A 22 34.11 -9.88 6.58
CA TYR A 22 33.59 -11.11 7.19
C TYR A 22 34.71 -12.11 7.51
N GLN A 23 35.60 -12.38 6.55
CA GLN A 23 36.71 -13.32 6.74
C GLN A 23 37.71 -12.87 7.82
N LEU A 24 37.95 -11.57 7.93
CA LEU A 24 38.84 -11.01 8.95
C LEU A 24 38.21 -11.04 10.33
N GLU A 25 36.97 -10.54 10.47
CA GLU A 25 36.28 -10.47 11.75
C GLU A 25 35.93 -11.86 12.30
N SER A 26 35.54 -12.80 11.43
CA SER A 26 35.27 -14.19 11.85
C SER A 26 36.49 -14.90 12.40
N ARG A 27 37.70 -14.54 11.95
CA ARG A 27 38.96 -15.15 12.39
C ARG A 27 39.60 -14.43 13.57
N PHE A 28 39.58 -13.09 13.57
CA PHE A 28 40.38 -12.27 14.48
C PHE A 28 39.55 -11.29 15.32
N GLY A 29 38.28 -11.06 14.97
CA GLY A 29 37.44 -10.05 15.60
C GLY A 29 37.28 -10.26 17.10
N GLN A 30 37.19 -11.51 17.56
CA GLN A 30 37.03 -11.80 18.98
C GLN A 30 38.28 -11.60 19.81
N ASP A 31 39.46 -11.77 19.24
CA ASP A 31 40.70 -11.43 19.94
C ASP A 31 40.86 -9.91 20.03
N TRP A 32 40.51 -9.20 18.95
CA TRP A 32 40.43 -7.74 18.97
C TRP A 32 39.43 -7.23 20.04
N CYS A 33 38.24 -7.82 20.15
CA CYS A 33 37.25 -7.45 21.17
C CYS A 33 37.80 -7.58 22.60
N LYS A 34 38.56 -8.65 22.91
CA LYS A 34 39.12 -8.88 24.27
C LYS A 34 40.11 -7.78 24.67
N GLU A 35 40.88 -7.28 23.71
CA GLU A 35 41.91 -6.26 23.95
C GLU A 35 41.34 -4.84 23.98
N ASN A 36 40.29 -4.57 23.18
CA ASN A 36 39.86 -3.20 22.89
C ASN A 36 38.49 -2.84 23.46
N VAL A 37 37.63 -3.82 23.80
CA VAL A 37 36.25 -3.56 24.21
C VAL A 37 35.97 -4.16 25.58
N LYS A 38 35.46 -3.33 26.50
CA LYS A 38 34.93 -3.81 27.79
C LYS A 38 33.48 -4.27 27.59
N PRO A 39 33.13 -5.54 27.93
CA PRO A 39 31.76 -6.01 27.86
C PRO A 39 30.85 -5.20 28.78
N ARG A 40 29.69 -4.77 28.28
CA ARG A 40 28.68 -4.05 29.05
C ARG A 40 27.67 -5.06 29.62
N SER A 41 27.44 -5.03 30.93
CA SER A 41 26.45 -5.91 31.58
C SER A 41 25.01 -5.44 31.38
N ASN A 42 24.81 -4.16 31.08
CA ASN A 42 23.51 -3.50 30.96
C ASN A 42 23.01 -3.40 29.52
N VAL A 43 23.55 -4.17 28.58
CA VAL A 43 23.01 -4.30 27.21
C VAL A 43 22.84 -5.77 26.88
N THR A 44 21.91 -6.10 25.99
CA THR A 44 21.71 -7.48 25.54
C THR A 44 21.18 -7.57 24.13
N TRP A 45 21.56 -8.66 23.45
CA TRP A 45 20.84 -9.19 22.30
C TRP A 45 19.60 -9.93 22.77
N LEU A 46 18.49 -9.82 22.05
CA LEU A 46 17.24 -10.50 22.38
C LEU A 46 16.65 -11.16 21.13
N THR A 47 16.29 -12.42 21.24
CA THR A 47 15.47 -13.11 20.23
C THR A 47 14.27 -13.79 20.87
N VAL A 48 13.28 -14.17 20.06
CA VAL A 48 12.04 -14.82 20.51
C VAL A 48 11.82 -16.07 19.69
N MET A 49 11.45 -17.15 20.37
CA MET A 49 11.17 -18.43 19.73
C MET A 49 9.96 -19.11 20.39
N VAL A 50 8.91 -19.37 19.60
CA VAL A 50 7.64 -19.89 20.12
C VAL A 50 7.40 -21.36 19.79
N ASN A 51 8.25 -21.97 18.97
CA ASN A 51 8.26 -23.39 18.63
C ASN A 51 9.64 -23.81 18.10
N ASP A 52 9.82 -25.11 17.88
CA ASP A 52 11.10 -25.68 17.45
C ASP A 52 11.44 -25.41 15.96
N ASP A 53 10.49 -24.91 15.16
CA ASP A 53 10.72 -24.61 13.74
C ASP A 53 11.83 -23.57 13.52
N PHE A 54 12.01 -22.67 14.50
CA PHE A 54 13.04 -21.63 14.47
C PHE A 54 14.31 -22.02 15.26
N ALA A 55 14.44 -23.26 15.71
CA ALA A 55 15.61 -23.72 16.45
C ALA A 55 16.91 -23.55 15.63
N VAL A 56 16.92 -24.05 14.39
CA VAL A 56 18.08 -23.96 13.49
C VAL A 56 18.51 -22.51 13.25
N PRO A 57 17.64 -21.60 12.80
CA PRO A 57 18.05 -20.22 12.55
C PRO A 57 18.45 -19.49 13.87
N ALA A 58 17.81 -19.78 15.01
CA ALA A 58 18.23 -19.21 16.31
C ALA A 58 19.62 -19.69 16.78
N LEU A 59 19.99 -20.93 16.48
CA LEU A 59 21.35 -21.45 16.72
C LEU A 59 22.39 -20.74 15.84
N VAL A 60 22.06 -20.54 14.55
CA VAL A 60 22.91 -19.79 13.61
C VAL A 60 23.07 -18.34 14.07
N LEU A 61 21.99 -17.69 14.47
CA LEU A 61 22.01 -16.33 15.02
C LEU A 61 22.92 -16.26 16.25
N GLY A 62 22.71 -17.14 17.24
CA GLY A 62 23.54 -17.18 18.46
C GLY A 62 25.02 -17.42 18.17
N HIS A 63 25.33 -18.33 17.24
CA HIS A 63 26.70 -18.56 16.78
C HIS A 63 27.27 -17.30 16.12
N SER A 64 26.53 -16.66 15.21
CA SER A 64 26.99 -15.45 14.51
C SER A 64 27.21 -14.27 15.46
N ILE A 65 26.33 -14.06 16.45
CA ILE A 65 26.52 -13.05 17.51
C ILE A 65 27.82 -13.33 18.26
N ARG A 66 28.10 -14.59 18.59
CA ARG A 66 29.35 -14.94 19.27
C ARG A 66 30.59 -14.83 18.38
N THR A 67 30.44 -14.93 17.08
CA THR A 67 31.54 -14.76 16.13
C THR A 67 31.85 -13.28 15.93
N PHE A 68 30.86 -12.40 15.87
CA PHE A 68 31.05 -11.01 15.45
C PHE A 68 30.87 -9.95 16.56
N SER A 69 29.91 -10.11 17.47
CA SER A 69 29.66 -9.12 18.52
C SER A 69 30.70 -9.20 19.64
N CYS A 70 31.17 -8.04 20.11
CA CYS A 70 31.96 -7.91 21.33
C CYS A 70 31.06 -7.94 22.58
N GLN A 71 29.76 -7.63 22.44
CA GLN A 71 28.77 -7.74 23.52
C GLN A 71 28.19 -9.16 23.58
N ARG A 72 28.47 -9.87 24.67
CA ARG A 72 28.17 -11.31 24.80
C ARG A 72 26.82 -11.64 25.43
N ASN A 73 26.19 -10.66 26.07
CA ASN A 73 24.89 -10.85 26.71
C ASN A 73 23.83 -11.11 25.64
N MET A 74 23.19 -12.27 25.72
CA MET A 74 22.14 -12.64 24.78
C MET A 74 21.06 -13.48 25.46
N ILE A 75 19.81 -13.07 25.29
CA ILE A 75 18.63 -13.70 25.89
C ILE A 75 17.68 -14.20 24.81
N ALA A 76 17.14 -15.40 25.01
CA ALA A 76 16.15 -16.00 24.13
C ALA A 76 14.83 -16.15 24.89
N LEU A 77 13.80 -15.42 24.48
CA LEU A 77 12.47 -15.55 25.05
C LEU A 77 11.76 -16.72 24.39
N ILE A 78 11.39 -17.72 25.19
CA ILE A 78 10.84 -18.98 24.67
C ILE A 78 9.46 -19.28 25.24
N SER A 79 8.57 -19.83 24.43
CA SER A 79 7.28 -20.32 24.89
C SER A 79 7.41 -21.69 25.58
N GLU A 80 6.37 -22.15 26.26
CA GLU A 80 6.30 -23.52 26.82
C GLU A 80 6.34 -24.62 25.74
N LYS A 81 6.04 -24.28 24.47
CA LYS A 81 5.99 -25.24 23.37
C LYS A 81 7.36 -25.59 22.78
N VAL A 82 8.41 -24.88 23.19
CA VAL A 82 9.79 -25.19 22.82
C VAL A 82 10.28 -26.38 23.63
N SER A 83 10.75 -27.42 22.94
CA SER A 83 11.22 -28.67 23.56
C SER A 83 12.47 -28.47 24.41
N GLU A 84 12.65 -29.34 25.41
CA GLU A 84 13.82 -29.28 26.30
C GLU A 84 15.14 -29.50 25.54
N ASP A 85 15.15 -30.40 24.56
CA ASP A 85 16.32 -30.62 23.69
C ASP A 85 16.71 -29.34 22.94
N THR A 86 15.72 -28.60 22.45
CA THR A 86 15.94 -27.30 21.80
C THR A 86 16.45 -26.25 22.79
N ARG A 87 15.94 -26.23 24.03
CA ARG A 87 16.45 -25.32 25.08
C ARG A 87 17.93 -25.60 25.38
N ASN A 88 18.27 -26.87 25.54
CA ASN A 88 19.66 -27.31 25.76
C ASN A 88 20.56 -26.91 24.58
N ALA A 89 20.08 -27.06 23.34
CA ALA A 89 20.80 -26.62 22.16
C ALA A 89 21.04 -25.10 22.15
N LEU A 90 20.03 -24.28 22.44
CA LEU A 90 20.15 -22.83 22.53
C LEU A 90 21.15 -22.40 23.61
N GLN A 91 21.10 -23.04 24.77
CA GLN A 91 22.05 -22.78 25.87
C GLN A 91 23.49 -23.15 25.47
N SER A 92 23.69 -24.21 24.69
CA SER A 92 25.02 -24.64 24.22
C SER A 92 25.72 -23.58 23.35
N VAL A 93 24.96 -22.83 22.54
CA VAL A 93 25.50 -21.70 21.77
C VAL A 93 25.58 -20.42 22.61
N GLY A 94 25.03 -20.40 23.82
CA GLY A 94 25.18 -19.34 24.82
C GLY A 94 23.94 -18.48 25.06
N TRP A 95 22.77 -18.84 24.52
CA TRP A 95 21.54 -18.12 24.80
C TRP A 95 21.10 -18.35 26.26
N ASN A 96 20.82 -17.28 26.97
CA ASN A 96 20.12 -17.36 28.25
C ASN A 96 18.61 -17.42 28.00
N THR A 97 18.04 -18.61 28.10
CA THR A 97 16.63 -18.88 27.79
C THR A 97 15.69 -18.41 28.91
N ARG A 98 14.67 -17.62 28.58
CA ARG A 98 13.64 -17.13 29.50
C ARG A 98 12.26 -17.58 29.05
N SER A 99 11.53 -18.29 29.90
CA SER A 99 10.16 -18.71 29.58
C SER A 99 9.22 -17.52 29.64
N VAL A 100 8.43 -17.31 28.60
CA VAL A 100 7.42 -16.24 28.53
C VAL A 100 6.10 -16.77 27.96
N GLU A 101 5.01 -16.09 28.30
CA GLU A 101 3.71 -16.38 27.71
C GLU A 101 3.75 -16.08 26.21
N GLU A 102 3.36 -17.05 25.38
CA GLU A 102 3.21 -16.85 23.94
C GLU A 102 2.12 -15.83 23.68
N MET A 103 2.52 -14.65 23.20
CA MET A 103 1.63 -13.62 22.73
C MET A 103 1.61 -13.66 21.20
N ASP A 104 0.53 -14.19 20.65
CA ASP A 104 0.20 -14.10 19.23
C ASP A 104 -1.02 -13.19 19.05
N CYS A 105 -1.52 -13.09 17.81
CA CYS A 105 -2.78 -12.37 17.58
C CYS A 105 -3.94 -13.04 18.33
N GLU A 106 -3.85 -14.35 18.57
CA GLU A 106 -4.86 -15.09 19.30
C GLU A 106 -4.90 -14.74 20.80
N TRP A 107 -3.76 -14.40 21.35
CA TRP A 107 -3.67 -13.87 22.69
C TRP A 107 -4.24 -12.45 22.77
N LEU A 108 -3.92 -11.60 21.77
CA LEU A 108 -4.31 -10.19 21.79
C LEU A 108 -5.84 -9.97 21.65
N ASP A 109 -6.54 -10.61 20.69
CA ASP A 109 -7.99 -10.36 20.60
C ASP A 109 -8.76 -10.92 21.81
N ALA A 110 -8.24 -11.96 22.48
CA ALA A 110 -8.83 -12.51 23.69
C ALA A 110 -8.75 -11.51 24.86
N LYS A 111 -7.62 -10.80 25.00
CA LYS A 111 -7.41 -9.78 26.04
C LYS A 111 -8.15 -8.47 25.78
N VAL A 112 -8.34 -8.09 24.51
CA VAL A 112 -9.03 -6.83 24.12
C VAL A 112 -10.56 -7.00 24.08
N GLY A 113 -11.10 -8.17 24.47
CA GLY A 113 -12.55 -8.43 24.47
C GLY A 113 -13.15 -8.57 23.08
N GLY A 114 -12.34 -8.91 22.08
CA GLY A 114 -12.81 -9.16 20.72
C GLY A 114 -13.36 -10.57 20.58
N GLU A 115 -14.68 -10.73 20.50
CA GLU A 115 -15.28 -12.03 20.16
C GLU A 115 -14.82 -12.46 18.76
N ARG A 116 -13.94 -13.47 18.71
CA ARG A 116 -13.46 -14.11 17.47
C ARG A 116 -14.56 -14.83 16.69
N ASN A 117 -15.68 -15.13 17.34
CA ASN A 117 -16.84 -15.77 16.75
C ASN A 117 -17.94 -14.77 16.33
N SER A 118 -17.57 -13.52 16.05
CA SER A 118 -18.48 -12.51 15.48
C SER A 118 -18.66 -12.68 13.96
N GLY A 119 -18.92 -13.91 13.51
CA GLY A 119 -19.34 -14.21 12.13
C GLY A 119 -18.48 -13.59 11.04
N LEU A 120 -19.09 -13.32 9.88
CA LEU A 120 -18.39 -12.91 8.65
C LEU A 120 -17.71 -11.52 8.67
N PHE A 121 -17.85 -10.76 9.76
CA PHE A 121 -17.11 -9.50 9.99
C PHE A 121 -16.03 -9.66 11.06
N GLY A 122 -15.82 -10.87 11.57
CA GLY A 122 -14.66 -11.21 12.36
C GLY A 122 -13.39 -10.87 11.58
N LYS A 123 -12.41 -10.26 12.26
CA LYS A 123 -11.13 -9.89 11.65
C LYS A 123 -10.58 -11.08 10.85
N PRO A 124 -10.09 -10.86 9.62
CA PRO A 124 -9.64 -11.96 8.77
C PRO A 124 -8.58 -12.80 9.48
N LEU A 125 -8.75 -14.12 9.40
CA LEU A 125 -7.71 -15.11 9.66
C LEU A 125 -6.70 -15.02 8.50
N GLY A 126 -5.89 -13.98 8.51
CA GLY A 126 -4.63 -14.00 7.78
C GLY A 126 -3.74 -15.10 8.36
N HIS A 127 -2.89 -15.69 7.53
CA HIS A 127 -1.76 -16.46 8.03
C HIS A 127 -0.89 -15.49 8.84
N ARG A 128 -1.00 -15.57 10.16
CA ARG A 128 -0.32 -14.66 11.10
C ARG A 128 0.90 -15.38 11.61
N ILE A 129 2.04 -14.69 11.60
CA ILE A 129 3.30 -15.25 12.11
C ILE A 129 3.10 -15.50 13.60
N ARG A 130 3.18 -16.77 14.00
CA ARG A 130 3.02 -17.18 15.39
C ARG A 130 4.06 -16.46 16.26
N GLY A 131 3.67 -16.02 17.45
CA GLY A 131 4.59 -15.31 18.35
C GLY A 131 4.91 -13.87 17.97
N THR A 132 4.24 -13.27 16.96
CA THR A 132 4.50 -11.87 16.54
C THR A 132 4.53 -10.88 17.71
N HIS A 133 3.62 -11.01 18.68
CA HIS A 133 3.53 -10.10 19.82
C HIS A 133 4.43 -10.51 20.98
N THR A 134 4.98 -11.73 20.97
CA THR A 134 5.82 -12.26 22.06
C THR A 134 7.09 -11.42 22.22
N ARG A 135 7.56 -10.78 21.14
CA ARG A 135 8.66 -9.79 21.17
C ARG A 135 8.41 -8.60 22.10
N PHE A 136 7.16 -8.27 22.41
CA PHE A 136 6.83 -7.16 23.31
C PHE A 136 7.20 -7.44 24.78
N HIS A 137 7.46 -8.70 25.14
CA HIS A 137 8.07 -9.02 26.44
C HIS A 137 9.46 -8.40 26.60
N ALA A 138 10.14 -8.01 25.52
CA ALA A 138 11.41 -7.29 25.56
C ALA A 138 11.35 -6.05 26.47
N TRP A 139 10.23 -5.32 26.48
CA TRP A 139 10.06 -4.12 27.31
C TRP A 139 10.00 -4.39 28.81
N ASN A 140 9.76 -5.64 29.24
CA ASN A 140 9.74 -6.01 30.64
C ASN A 140 11.15 -6.23 31.24
N TYR A 141 12.19 -6.29 30.40
CA TYR A 141 13.58 -6.54 30.83
C TYR A 141 14.32 -5.23 31.14
N THR A 142 13.87 -4.56 32.20
CA THR A 142 14.37 -3.24 32.63
C THR A 142 15.75 -3.28 33.28
N GLU A 143 16.32 -4.46 33.52
CA GLU A 143 17.70 -4.60 33.99
C GLU A 143 18.73 -4.22 32.91
N TYR A 144 18.32 -4.23 31.65
CA TYR A 144 19.13 -3.71 30.56
C TYR A 144 18.77 -2.24 30.33
N SER A 145 19.76 -1.45 29.93
CA SER A 145 19.60 -0.09 29.46
C SER A 145 19.26 -0.01 27.97
N LYS A 146 19.65 -1.03 27.21
CA LYS A 146 19.43 -1.12 25.77
C LYS A 146 19.34 -2.57 25.32
N ILE A 147 18.37 -2.84 24.46
CA ILE A 147 18.09 -4.15 23.90
C ILE A 147 18.13 -4.03 22.38
N ILE A 148 18.90 -4.90 21.73
CA ILE A 148 18.78 -5.13 20.29
C ILE A 148 17.96 -6.40 20.10
N TYR A 149 16.71 -6.22 19.66
CA TYR A 149 15.85 -7.32 19.26
C TYR A 149 16.19 -7.75 17.84
N VAL A 150 16.34 -9.06 17.64
CA VAL A 150 16.59 -9.67 16.34
C VAL A 150 15.68 -10.89 16.16
N ASP A 151 14.92 -10.93 15.06
CA ASP A 151 14.16 -12.13 14.66
C ASP A 151 15.15 -13.30 14.46
N ALA A 152 14.71 -14.53 14.76
CA ALA A 152 15.57 -15.71 14.72
C ALA A 152 16.18 -15.99 13.33
N ASP A 153 15.55 -15.51 12.25
CA ASP A 153 15.94 -15.69 10.85
C ASP A 153 16.98 -14.67 10.34
N TYR A 154 17.61 -13.92 11.24
CA TYR A 154 18.78 -13.09 10.94
C TYR A 154 20.09 -13.82 11.23
N MET A 155 21.16 -13.31 10.63
CA MET A 155 22.54 -13.74 10.90
C MET A 155 23.47 -12.54 10.80
N LEU A 156 24.36 -12.37 11.77
CA LEU A 156 25.39 -11.34 11.71
C LEU A 156 26.47 -11.76 10.72
N MET A 157 26.87 -10.83 9.86
CA MET A 157 27.99 -10.99 8.92
C MET A 157 29.23 -10.20 9.34
N THR A 158 29.06 -9.18 10.18
CA THR A 158 30.11 -8.35 10.75
C THR A 158 29.68 -7.87 12.13
N ASN A 159 30.59 -7.25 12.88
CA ASN A 159 30.25 -6.52 14.09
C ASN A 159 29.31 -5.34 13.75
N ILE A 160 28.27 -5.18 14.56
CA ILE A 160 27.27 -4.10 14.47
C ILE A 160 26.94 -3.57 15.88
N ASP A 161 27.91 -3.61 16.79
CA ASP A 161 27.69 -3.24 18.19
C ASP A 161 27.45 -1.74 18.38
N GLU A 162 27.76 -0.91 17.37
CA GLU A 162 27.44 0.52 17.33
C GLU A 162 25.93 0.78 17.45
N LEU A 163 25.08 -0.20 17.13
CA LEU A 163 23.64 -0.13 17.35
C LEU A 163 23.30 0.04 18.84
N PHE A 164 24.14 -0.46 19.75
CA PHE A 164 23.99 -0.22 21.18
C PHE A 164 24.35 1.22 21.60
N ASP A 165 24.82 2.06 20.69
CA ASP A 165 25.22 3.44 20.98
C ASP A 165 24.27 4.47 20.35
N ILE A 166 23.24 4.02 19.62
CA ILE A 166 22.16 4.87 19.10
C ILE A 166 21.50 5.65 20.26
N PRO A 167 21.44 6.99 20.23
CA PRO A 167 20.96 7.78 21.37
C PRO A 167 19.44 7.73 21.56
N ASP A 168 18.69 7.42 20.51
CA ASP A 168 17.23 7.39 20.51
C ASP A 168 16.65 6.17 21.23
N ASP A 169 15.43 6.32 21.77
CA ASP A 169 14.73 5.26 22.49
C ASP A 169 14.32 4.09 21.58
N PHE A 170 14.17 4.35 20.28
CA PHE A 170 13.75 3.37 19.30
C PHE A 170 14.42 3.62 17.95
N ALA A 171 15.00 2.58 17.36
CA ALA A 171 15.48 2.61 15.98
C ALA A 171 15.19 1.29 15.25
N ALA A 172 14.96 1.38 13.94
CA ALA A 172 14.65 0.25 13.08
C ALA A 172 15.10 0.54 11.65
N SER A 173 15.37 -0.52 10.88
CA SER A 173 15.62 -0.39 9.44
C SER A 173 14.33 0.00 8.70
N PRO A 174 14.38 0.81 7.63
CA PRO A 174 13.22 1.02 6.76
C PRO A 174 12.72 -0.30 6.15
N CYS A 175 11.43 -0.36 5.86
CA CYS A 175 10.82 -1.50 5.19
C CYS A 175 11.11 -1.46 3.66
N ALA A 176 11.36 -2.62 3.05
CA ALA A 176 11.53 -2.75 1.59
C ALA A 176 10.36 -3.52 0.95
N ARG A 177 9.11 -3.15 1.27
CA ARG A 177 7.92 -3.78 0.67
C ARG A 177 7.47 -3.01 -0.57
N PRO A 178 7.47 -3.63 -1.77
CA PRO A 178 6.93 -3.00 -2.97
C PRO A 178 5.47 -2.56 -2.75
N GLY A 179 5.17 -1.29 -3.01
CA GLY A 179 3.80 -0.77 -2.96
C GLY A 179 3.31 -0.25 -1.60
N VAL A 180 4.15 -0.20 -0.57
CA VAL A 180 3.83 0.51 0.68
C VAL A 180 4.37 1.94 0.59
N ILE A 181 3.49 2.93 0.76
CA ILE A 181 3.87 4.34 0.88
C ILE A 181 4.37 4.56 2.31
N ASP A 182 5.59 5.07 2.44
CA ASP A 182 6.31 5.38 3.68
C ASP A 182 5.48 6.28 4.66
N PRO A 183 5.68 6.21 6.00
CA PRO A 183 6.76 5.52 6.71
C PRO A 183 6.40 4.12 7.24
N CYS A 184 7.13 3.08 6.81
CA CYS A 184 7.18 1.80 7.55
C CYS A 184 8.60 1.33 7.87
N PHE A 185 8.73 0.48 8.88
CA PHE A 185 10.01 -0.11 9.29
C PHE A 185 9.95 -1.65 9.30
N ASN A 186 11.09 -2.29 9.15
CA ASN A 186 11.24 -3.73 9.33
C ASN A 186 11.36 -4.04 10.83
N ALA A 187 10.43 -4.82 11.36
CA ALA A 187 10.37 -5.16 12.78
C ALA A 187 11.30 -6.31 13.19
N GLY A 188 12.08 -6.87 12.27
CA GLY A 188 12.99 -7.99 12.54
C GLY A 188 14.34 -7.59 13.12
N LEU A 189 14.71 -6.31 13.06
CA LEU A 189 15.86 -5.75 13.77
C LEU A 189 15.44 -4.42 14.40
N LEU A 190 15.38 -4.38 15.73
CA LEU A 190 14.94 -3.22 16.49
C LEU A 190 15.93 -2.90 17.59
N VAL A 191 16.24 -1.62 17.75
CA VAL A 191 16.94 -1.10 18.92
C VAL A 191 15.91 -0.45 19.81
N SER A 192 15.91 -0.81 21.09
CA SER A 192 14.98 -0.28 22.08
C SER A 192 15.71 0.08 23.36
N GLN A 193 15.42 1.27 23.89
CA GLN A 193 15.79 1.63 25.25
C GLN A 193 14.70 1.18 26.21
N THR A 194 15.09 0.33 27.16
CA THR A 194 14.26 -0.12 28.27
C THR A 194 14.28 0.93 29.39
N ARG A 195 13.72 2.11 29.11
CA ARG A 195 13.25 3.03 30.16
C ARG A 195 11.75 2.81 30.34
N CYS A 196 11.31 2.71 31.59
CA CYS A 196 9.90 2.57 31.95
C CYS A 196 9.08 3.77 31.45
N GLN A 197 8.59 3.77 30.21
CA GLN A 197 7.59 4.76 29.79
C GLN A 197 6.77 4.39 28.54
N LEU A 198 6.51 3.10 28.28
CA LEU A 198 5.64 2.69 27.16
C LEU A 198 4.63 1.58 27.50
N LEU A 199 4.11 1.54 28.73
CA LEU A 199 2.85 0.83 29.05
C LEU A 199 1.98 1.68 30.01
N PRO A 200 0.65 1.61 29.89
CA PRO A 200 -0.26 2.65 30.39
C PRO A 200 -0.43 2.51 31.91
N GLY A 201 0.20 3.41 32.66
CA GLY A 201 0.04 3.44 34.10
C GLY A 201 1.10 4.29 34.78
N ASN A 202 1.09 5.60 34.52
CA ASN A 202 1.37 6.71 35.45
C ASN A 202 1.86 7.96 34.70
N ASN A 203 0.92 8.87 34.47
CA ASN A 203 1.03 10.33 34.53
C ASN A 203 2.34 11.05 34.13
N GLU A 204 2.91 10.74 32.97
CA GLU A 204 3.47 11.79 32.11
C GLU A 204 2.82 11.67 30.74
N THR A 205 1.84 12.55 30.52
CA THR A 205 0.96 12.51 29.37
C THR A 205 1.71 12.96 28.12
N LEU A 206 1.79 12.11 27.09
CA LEU A 206 1.71 12.59 25.71
C LEU A 206 0.55 13.61 25.67
N PRO A 207 0.76 14.85 25.20
CA PRO A 207 -0.26 15.88 25.29
C PRO A 207 -1.54 15.38 24.63
N ALA A 208 -2.65 15.41 25.37
CA ALA A 208 -3.94 14.98 24.86
C ALA A 208 -4.23 15.74 23.56
N LYS A 209 -4.73 15.04 22.53
CA LYS A 209 -5.05 15.67 21.24
C LYS A 209 -5.91 16.93 21.49
N PRO A 210 -5.61 18.08 20.86
CA PRO A 210 -6.18 19.39 21.24
C PRO A 210 -7.71 19.42 21.35
N TRP A 211 -8.42 18.67 20.51
CA TRP A 211 -9.88 18.57 20.51
C TRP A 211 -10.47 17.71 21.64
N SER A 212 -9.68 16.79 22.18
CA SER A 212 -10.06 15.90 23.29
C SER A 212 -9.51 16.33 24.65
N ALA A 213 -8.67 17.37 24.68
CA ALA A 213 -8.07 17.87 25.90
C ALA A 213 -9.12 18.44 26.87
N ARG A 214 -8.84 18.31 28.18
CA ARG A 214 -9.66 18.90 29.25
C ARG A 214 -9.65 20.43 29.17
N CYS A 215 -8.48 21.00 28.91
CA CYS A 215 -8.26 22.43 28.79
C CYS A 215 -8.17 22.85 27.32
N ARG A 216 -8.69 24.02 27.00
CA ARG A 216 -8.55 24.67 25.70
C ARG A 216 -8.49 26.18 25.89
N PRO A 217 -7.82 26.92 25.00
CA PRO A 217 -7.82 28.36 25.02
C PRO A 217 -9.17 28.94 24.62
N SER A 218 -9.48 30.09 25.21
CA SER A 218 -10.63 30.89 24.80
C SER A 218 -10.45 31.41 23.38
N ARG A 219 -11.55 31.82 22.74
CA ARG A 219 -11.50 32.40 21.39
C ARG A 219 -10.64 33.67 21.33
N LYS A 220 -10.69 34.46 22.40
CA LYS A 220 -9.89 35.68 22.55
C LYS A 220 -8.40 35.34 22.68
N GLU A 221 -8.05 34.43 23.58
CA GLU A 221 -6.66 34.01 23.83
C GLU A 221 -6.02 33.36 22.59
N ALA A 222 -6.78 32.54 21.86
CA ALA A 222 -6.32 31.96 20.61
C ALA A 222 -6.10 33.03 19.52
N SER A 223 -7.01 34.00 19.40
CA SER A 223 -6.88 35.13 18.46
C SER A 223 -5.67 36.02 18.78
N ASP A 224 -5.46 36.32 20.06
CA ASP A 224 -4.43 37.24 20.55
C ASP A 224 -3.00 36.62 20.51
N PHE A 225 -2.89 35.30 20.30
CA PHE A 225 -1.60 34.62 20.20
C PHE A 225 -0.82 35.06 18.94
N ASN A 226 0.30 35.75 19.14
CA ASN A 226 1.13 36.32 18.06
C ASN A 226 2.65 36.20 18.32
N ARG A 227 3.08 35.05 18.86
CA ARG A 227 4.49 34.75 19.17
C ARG A 227 4.94 33.42 18.54
N PRO A 228 6.25 33.17 18.37
CA PRO A 228 6.76 31.88 17.92
C PRO A 228 6.37 30.75 18.88
N ILE A 229 6.22 29.52 18.35
CA ILE A 229 5.97 28.30 19.13
C ILE A 229 7.27 27.92 19.83
N LEU A 230 7.29 28.03 21.17
CA LEU A 230 8.49 27.75 21.97
C LEU A 230 8.33 26.51 22.85
N VAL A 231 7.08 26.11 23.12
CA VAL A 231 6.74 24.89 23.89
C VAL A 231 5.61 24.13 23.21
N VAL A 232 5.50 22.83 23.48
CA VAL A 232 4.53 21.94 22.82
C VAL A 232 3.08 22.40 23.02
N ASP A 233 2.75 23.03 24.15
CA ASP A 233 1.41 23.53 24.44
C ASP A 233 0.98 24.71 23.54
N ASP A 234 1.93 25.48 22.99
CA ASP A 234 1.62 26.56 22.04
C ASP A 234 0.98 26.02 20.76
N MET A 235 1.26 24.76 20.40
CA MET A 235 0.64 24.08 19.24
C MET A 235 -0.87 23.92 19.41
N ALA A 236 -1.35 23.71 20.65
CA ALA A 236 -2.78 23.63 20.94
C ALA A 236 -3.47 24.98 20.73
N ILE A 237 -2.79 26.09 21.06
CA ILE A 237 -3.31 27.44 20.86
C ILE A 237 -3.45 27.76 19.37
N ILE A 238 -2.45 27.43 18.57
CA ILE A 238 -2.50 27.60 17.11
C ILE A 238 -3.59 26.73 16.47
N PHE A 239 -3.77 25.49 16.91
CA PHE A 239 -4.84 24.63 16.44
C PHE A 239 -6.21 25.26 16.66
N TRP A 240 -6.49 25.73 17.88
CA TRP A 240 -7.77 26.36 18.22
C TRP A 240 -7.95 27.73 17.56
N LYS A 241 -6.88 28.51 17.38
CA LYS A 241 -6.90 29.77 16.60
C LYS A 241 -7.41 29.54 15.18
N ASN A 242 -6.79 28.60 14.47
CA ASN A 242 -7.17 28.23 13.10
C ASN A 242 -8.60 27.70 13.05
N PHE A 243 -9.02 26.91 14.04
CA PHE A 243 -10.37 26.37 14.10
C PHE A 243 -11.42 27.47 14.30
N TYR A 244 -11.22 28.41 15.23
CA TYR A 244 -12.15 29.50 15.46
C TYR A 244 -12.23 30.48 14.27
N GLU A 245 -11.10 30.74 13.60
CA GLU A 245 -11.07 31.50 12.35
C GLU A 245 -11.87 30.79 11.24
N LEU A 246 -11.75 29.46 11.15
CA LEU A 246 -12.49 28.63 10.21
C LEU A 246 -13.99 28.69 10.49
N LEU A 247 -14.44 28.59 11.75
CA LEU A 247 -15.85 28.68 12.11
C LEU A 247 -16.48 30.00 11.63
N LYS A 248 -15.74 31.11 11.78
CA LYS A 248 -16.17 32.44 11.30
C LYS A 248 -16.16 32.51 9.77
N LYS A 249 -15.10 32.02 9.12
CA LYS A 249 -14.92 32.09 7.66
C LYS A 249 -15.97 31.30 6.88
N TYR A 250 -16.39 30.15 7.41
CA TYR A 250 -17.31 29.24 6.74
C TYR A 250 -18.71 29.19 7.38
N THR A 251 -19.05 30.12 8.27
CA THR A 251 -20.37 30.20 8.92
C THR A 251 -20.80 28.86 9.57
N LEU A 252 -19.89 28.23 10.32
CA LEU A 252 -20.10 26.91 10.93
C LEU A 252 -20.49 26.95 12.42
N GLU A 253 -20.88 28.11 12.94
CA GLU A 253 -21.18 28.27 14.38
C GLU A 253 -22.36 27.42 14.86
N ASP A 254 -23.45 27.34 14.07
CA ASP A 254 -24.62 26.54 14.45
C ASP A 254 -24.31 25.05 14.50
N TRP A 255 -23.51 24.57 13.53
CA TRP A 255 -22.99 23.22 13.54
C TRP A 255 -22.10 22.97 14.76
N TRP A 256 -21.16 23.87 15.04
CA TRP A 256 -20.25 23.73 16.17
C TRP A 256 -20.98 23.61 17.51
N ARG A 257 -21.98 24.47 17.74
CA ARG A 257 -22.86 24.46 18.92
C ARG A 257 -23.65 23.17 19.08
N SER A 258 -23.94 22.47 17.99
CA SER A 258 -24.63 21.17 18.01
C SER A 258 -23.73 20.01 18.45
N THR A 259 -22.41 20.20 18.49
CA THR A 259 -21.47 19.13 18.82
C THR A 259 -21.31 18.95 20.33
N LYS A 260 -21.07 17.71 20.76
CA LYS A 260 -20.66 17.37 22.14
C LYS A 260 -19.30 17.96 22.56
N LEU A 261 -18.59 18.59 21.62
CA LEU A 261 -17.27 19.18 21.85
C LEU A 261 -17.36 20.68 22.14
N PHE A 262 -18.51 21.32 21.90
CA PHE A 262 -18.72 22.73 22.20
C PHE A 262 -18.72 22.97 23.72
N ARG A 263 -17.91 23.93 24.17
CA ARG A 263 -17.77 24.27 25.60
C ARG A 263 -17.85 25.78 25.79
N PRO A 264 -19.06 26.35 25.98
CA PRO A 264 -19.24 27.80 26.02
C PRO A 264 -18.44 28.44 27.15
N ASP A 265 -18.35 27.78 28.31
CA ASP A 265 -17.65 28.30 29.49
C ASP A 265 -16.14 28.46 29.29
N GLN A 266 -15.53 27.64 28.42
CA GLN A 266 -14.09 27.74 28.10
C GLN A 266 -13.84 28.60 26.85
N GLU A 267 -14.75 28.58 25.87
CA GLU A 267 -14.60 29.36 24.62
C GLU A 267 -14.86 30.85 24.81
N PHE A 268 -15.79 31.21 25.70
CA PHE A 268 -16.23 32.58 25.97
C PHE A 268 -15.95 33.03 27.42
N GLY A 269 -15.39 32.15 28.26
CA GLY A 269 -15.00 32.48 29.63
C GLY A 269 -13.70 33.28 29.72
N GLY A 270 -13.44 33.84 30.90
CA GLY A 270 -12.27 34.66 31.19
C GLY A 270 -11.07 33.92 31.80
N ALA A 271 -11.17 32.60 31.99
CA ALA A 271 -10.07 31.80 32.55
C ALA A 271 -8.95 31.58 31.52
N LEU A 272 -7.69 31.75 31.93
CA LEU A 272 -6.54 31.55 31.05
C LEU A 272 -6.31 30.06 30.79
N TYR A 273 -5.86 29.73 29.59
CA TYR A 273 -5.54 28.36 29.21
C TYR A 273 -4.46 27.75 30.11
N ALA A 274 -3.44 28.53 30.45
CA ALA A 274 -2.36 28.12 31.35
C ALA A 274 -2.86 27.78 32.75
N ASP A 275 -3.82 28.54 33.27
CA ASP A 275 -4.40 28.29 34.61
C ASP A 275 -5.18 26.99 34.63
N CYS A 276 -5.88 26.67 33.54
CA CYS A 276 -6.55 25.38 33.40
C CYS A 276 -5.53 24.23 33.40
N LEU A 277 -4.43 24.36 32.65
CA LEU A 277 -3.37 23.34 32.59
C LEU A 277 -2.74 23.06 33.96
N ASN A 278 -2.63 24.07 34.81
CA ASN A 278 -2.03 23.98 36.14
C ASN A 278 -2.98 23.44 37.24
N GLN A 279 -4.26 23.15 36.92
CA GLN A 279 -5.17 22.55 37.90
C GLN A 279 -4.94 21.04 38.07
N PRO A 280 -4.87 20.51 39.31
CA PRO A 280 -4.72 19.08 39.56
C PRO A 280 -5.88 18.29 38.95
N GLN A 281 -5.59 17.10 38.40
CA GLN A 281 -6.59 16.22 37.80
C GLN A 281 -7.67 15.86 38.81
N TRP A 282 -8.93 16.19 38.50
CA TRP A 282 -10.09 15.70 39.23
C TRP A 282 -10.16 14.17 39.10
N ASN A 283 -10.05 13.48 40.25
CA ASN A 283 -10.10 12.03 40.36
C ASN A 283 -11.58 11.60 40.53
N PRO A 284 -12.19 10.80 39.62
CA PRO A 284 -13.62 10.47 39.68
C PRO A 284 -14.00 9.52 40.82
N PHE A 285 -13.05 9.09 41.66
CA PHE A 285 -13.26 8.03 42.66
C PHE A 285 -13.66 8.52 44.06
N ASN A 286 -14.03 9.79 44.25
CA ASN A 286 -14.37 10.32 45.57
C ASN A 286 -15.80 10.88 45.75
N ASP A 287 -16.71 10.71 44.79
CA ASP A 287 -18.13 11.04 44.99
C ASP A 287 -18.99 9.77 45.10
N ASN A 288 -19.39 9.44 46.34
CA ASN A 288 -20.29 8.33 46.70
C ASN A 288 -21.77 8.62 46.40
N THR A 289 -22.07 9.31 45.29
CA THR A 289 -23.42 9.75 44.95
C THR A 289 -23.70 9.55 43.47
N MET A 290 -23.83 8.29 43.04
CA MET A 290 -24.74 7.86 41.95
C MET A 290 -24.64 6.34 41.75
N LEU A 291 -25.09 5.57 42.74
CA LEU A 291 -25.52 4.18 42.55
C LEU A 291 -27.01 4.10 42.88
N ALA A 292 -27.84 4.60 41.98
CA ALA A 292 -29.27 4.34 42.00
C ALA A 292 -29.81 4.29 40.58
N GLY A 293 -30.31 3.11 40.20
CA GLY A 293 -31.13 2.91 39.01
C GLY A 293 -30.36 2.35 37.82
N TYR A 294 -30.45 1.03 37.62
CA TYR A 294 -31.05 0.44 36.43
C TYR A 294 -31.00 -1.09 36.55
N THR A 295 -31.96 -1.66 37.28
CA THR A 295 -32.40 -3.05 37.08
C THR A 295 -33.28 -3.08 35.84
N GLY A 296 -32.69 -3.38 34.68
CA GLY A 296 -33.39 -3.51 33.40
C GLY A 296 -33.53 -4.98 32.99
N ASN A 297 -34.76 -5.49 33.08
CA ASN A 297 -35.19 -6.82 32.64
C ASN A 297 -34.70 -7.20 31.23
N ILE A 298 -34.06 -8.37 31.11
CA ILE A 298 -33.82 -9.05 29.83
C ILE A 298 -35.14 -9.60 29.31
N SER A 299 -35.80 -8.83 28.45
CA SER A 299 -36.93 -9.31 27.65
C SER A 299 -36.41 -10.16 26.48
N ARG A 300 -36.85 -11.43 26.46
CA ARG A 300 -36.75 -12.31 25.29
C ARG A 300 -37.46 -11.66 24.09
N ARG A 301 -36.69 -11.13 23.14
CA ARG A 301 -37.20 -10.85 21.78
C ARG A 301 -36.71 -11.93 20.81
N THR A 302 -37.57 -12.90 20.63
CA THR A 302 -37.46 -14.04 19.73
C THR A 302 -37.56 -13.63 18.25
N CYS A 303 -36.68 -14.23 17.45
CA CYS A 303 -36.98 -14.77 16.11
C CYS A 303 -37.53 -13.87 14.98
N ARG A 304 -36.91 -12.71 14.72
CA ARG A 304 -36.97 -12.07 13.37
C ARG A 304 -35.61 -11.60 12.81
N SER A 305 -34.56 -11.53 13.63
CA SER A 305 -33.23 -11.04 13.24
C SER A 305 -32.33 -12.11 12.57
N PHE A 306 -32.61 -13.40 12.79
CA PHE A 306 -31.75 -14.50 12.33
C PHE A 306 -31.65 -14.61 10.79
N ARG A 307 -32.76 -14.36 10.06
CA ARG A 307 -32.73 -14.39 8.59
C ARG A 307 -31.87 -13.28 7.98
N ARG A 308 -31.83 -12.06 8.56
CA ARG A 308 -30.94 -10.98 8.08
C ARG A 308 -29.47 -11.21 8.46
N LYS A 309 -29.20 -11.87 9.59
CA LYS A 309 -27.83 -12.17 10.07
C LYS A 309 -27.10 -13.26 9.27
N VAL A 310 -27.83 -14.13 8.55
CA VAL A 310 -27.24 -15.19 7.70
C VAL A 310 -27.30 -14.83 6.21
N LEU A 311 -28.36 -14.15 5.75
CA LEU A 311 -28.52 -13.84 4.32
C LEU A 311 -27.47 -12.86 3.79
N ILE A 312 -27.16 -11.80 4.56
CA ILE A 312 -26.17 -10.79 4.16
C ILE A 312 -24.76 -11.38 4.02
N PRO A 313 -24.22 -12.15 4.99
CA PRO A 313 -22.91 -12.76 4.83
C PRO A 313 -22.86 -13.82 3.71
N LEU A 314 -23.92 -14.61 3.53
CA LEU A 314 -24.01 -15.52 2.38
C LEU A 314 -23.93 -14.75 1.05
N ILE A 315 -24.64 -13.61 0.94
CA ILE A 315 -24.56 -12.72 -0.23
C ILE A 315 -23.13 -12.21 -0.45
N VAL A 316 -22.41 -11.82 0.60
CA VAL A 316 -21.03 -11.32 0.50
C VAL A 316 -20.06 -12.42 0.07
N VAL A 317 -20.14 -13.62 0.65
CA VAL A 317 -19.30 -14.77 0.25
C VAL A 317 -19.59 -15.15 -1.19
N LEU A 318 -20.86 -15.24 -1.57
CA LEU A 318 -21.25 -15.49 -2.96
C LEU A 318 -20.76 -14.35 -3.88
N ALA A 319 -20.78 -13.10 -3.43
CA ALA A 319 -20.26 -11.97 -4.19
C ALA A 319 -18.73 -12.01 -4.37
N VAL A 320 -17.96 -12.41 -3.34
CA VAL A 320 -16.50 -12.56 -3.42
C VAL A 320 -16.13 -13.79 -4.25
N ALA A 321 -16.80 -14.92 -4.03
CA ALA A 321 -16.60 -16.11 -4.86
C ALA A 321 -16.97 -15.84 -6.31
N ALA A 322 -18.07 -15.12 -6.57
CA ALA A 322 -18.43 -14.63 -7.89
C ALA A 322 -17.37 -13.66 -8.42
N TYR A 323 -16.87 -12.71 -7.62
CA TYR A 323 -15.81 -11.79 -8.03
C TYR A 323 -14.55 -12.54 -8.46
N CYS A 324 -14.07 -13.48 -7.65
CA CYS A 324 -12.91 -14.31 -7.96
C CYS A 324 -13.16 -15.19 -9.19
N PHE A 325 -14.34 -15.83 -9.28
CA PHE A 325 -14.72 -16.65 -10.42
C PHE A 325 -14.79 -15.82 -11.71
N ILE A 326 -15.42 -14.64 -11.67
CA ILE A 326 -15.51 -13.74 -12.82
C ILE A 326 -14.12 -13.24 -13.18
N ASN A 327 -13.26 -12.89 -12.22
CA ASN A 327 -11.88 -12.49 -12.49
C ASN A 327 -11.05 -13.62 -13.13
N LEU A 328 -11.19 -14.86 -12.65
CA LEU A 328 -10.52 -16.04 -13.23
C LEU A 328 -11.07 -16.36 -14.64
N LYS A 329 -12.38 -16.22 -14.87
CA LYS A 329 -12.98 -16.39 -16.21
C LYS A 329 -12.65 -15.24 -17.15
N ASN A 330 -12.48 -14.03 -16.66
CA ASN A 330 -12.09 -12.89 -17.47
C ASN A 330 -10.59 -12.94 -17.83
N TYR A 331 -9.76 -13.58 -17.00
CA TYR A 331 -8.35 -13.86 -17.35
C TYR A 331 -8.21 -14.69 -18.65
N ALA A 332 -9.15 -15.59 -18.91
CA ALA A 332 -9.22 -16.33 -20.19
C ALA A 332 -9.40 -15.42 -21.42
N ARG A 333 -9.97 -14.21 -21.25
CA ARG A 333 -10.11 -13.21 -22.33
C ARG A 333 -8.80 -12.64 -22.83
N TYR A 334 -7.81 -12.56 -21.95
CA TYR A 334 -6.52 -11.96 -22.27
C TYR A 334 -5.48 -12.98 -22.71
N THR A 335 -5.72 -14.27 -22.47
CA THR A 335 -4.80 -15.37 -22.78
C THR A 335 -5.24 -16.17 -24.01
N GLY A 336 -6.35 -15.80 -24.64
CA GLY A 336 -6.92 -16.52 -25.79
C GLY A 336 -7.47 -17.92 -25.45
N GLN A 337 -7.33 -18.38 -24.20
CA GLN A 337 -7.88 -19.64 -23.73
C GLN A 337 -9.34 -19.43 -23.31
N HIS A 338 -10.23 -19.37 -24.28
CA HIS A 338 -11.67 -19.31 -24.04
C HIS A 338 -12.31 -20.70 -24.09
N PRO A 339 -12.41 -21.46 -22.98
CA PRO A 339 -12.97 -22.80 -23.00
C PRO A 339 -14.47 -22.86 -23.34
N PHE A 340 -15.18 -21.72 -23.34
CA PHE A 340 -16.64 -21.65 -23.50
C PHE A 340 -17.13 -20.65 -24.54
N LEU A 341 -16.25 -19.90 -25.18
CA LEU A 341 -16.61 -19.05 -26.32
C LEU A 341 -16.02 -19.67 -27.58
N PRO A 342 -16.75 -19.63 -28.71
CA PRO A 342 -16.16 -20.06 -29.97
C PRO A 342 -14.89 -19.25 -30.24
N PRO A 343 -13.86 -19.85 -30.85
CA PRO A 343 -12.69 -19.11 -31.32
C PRO A 343 -13.17 -17.88 -32.11
N MET A 344 -12.55 -16.72 -31.87
CA MET A 344 -12.85 -15.53 -32.66
C MET A 344 -12.73 -15.88 -34.14
N LYS A 345 -13.80 -15.66 -34.90
CA LYS A 345 -13.85 -15.98 -36.32
C LYS A 345 -12.91 -15.04 -37.05
N CYS A 346 -11.92 -15.58 -37.76
CA CYS A 346 -11.06 -14.77 -38.60
C CYS A 346 -11.88 -14.07 -39.68
N ARG A 347 -11.71 -12.75 -39.79
CA ARG A 347 -12.19 -12.02 -40.96
C ARG A 347 -11.06 -12.02 -41.97
N ASN A 348 -11.21 -12.62 -43.14
CA ASN A 348 -10.23 -12.42 -44.21
C ASN A 348 -10.66 -11.18 -44.99
N LEU A 349 -10.31 -9.99 -44.49
CA LEU A 349 -10.70 -8.75 -45.15
C LEU A 349 -10.06 -8.68 -46.54
N ASN A 350 -10.88 -8.38 -47.54
CA ASN A 350 -10.36 -8.06 -48.87
C ASN A 350 -9.84 -6.60 -48.92
N GLN A 351 -9.17 -6.23 -50.01
CA GLN A 351 -8.58 -4.90 -50.14
C GLN A 351 -9.61 -3.77 -49.98
N ALA A 352 -10.80 -3.89 -50.59
CA ALA A 352 -11.84 -2.86 -50.50
C ALA A 352 -12.34 -2.67 -49.06
N GLN A 353 -12.46 -3.76 -48.30
CA GLN A 353 -12.81 -3.73 -46.89
C GLN A 353 -11.70 -3.09 -46.03
N MET A 354 -10.43 -3.42 -46.31
CA MET A 354 -9.28 -2.78 -45.67
C MET A 354 -9.24 -1.27 -45.94
N ASP A 355 -9.55 -0.87 -47.17
CA ASP A 355 -9.60 0.54 -47.57
C ASP A 355 -10.74 1.29 -46.86
N GLN A 356 -11.90 0.64 -46.67
CA GLN A 356 -13.00 1.19 -45.87
C GLN A 356 -12.62 1.41 -44.40
N LEU A 357 -11.96 0.42 -43.77
CA LEU A 357 -11.48 0.55 -42.40
C LEU A 357 -10.44 1.69 -42.28
N LEU A 358 -9.52 1.78 -43.23
CA LEU A 358 -8.49 2.83 -43.26
C LEU A 358 -9.09 4.22 -43.49
N ASP A 359 -10.04 4.38 -44.42
CA ASP A 359 -10.74 5.65 -44.67
C ASP A 359 -11.45 6.12 -43.40
N PHE A 360 -12.20 5.23 -42.75
CA PHE A 360 -12.92 5.57 -41.53
C PHE A 360 -11.96 5.92 -40.39
N THR A 361 -10.88 5.16 -40.23
CA THR A 361 -9.82 5.45 -39.27
C THR A 361 -9.20 6.82 -39.52
N TYR A 362 -8.94 7.16 -40.79
CA TYR A 362 -8.41 8.47 -41.18
C TYR A 362 -9.36 9.61 -40.82
N ARG A 363 -10.67 9.47 -41.10
CA ARG A 363 -11.68 10.47 -40.73
C ARG A 363 -11.70 10.74 -39.23
N VAL A 364 -11.66 9.69 -38.41
CA VAL A 364 -11.61 9.82 -36.93
C VAL A 364 -10.28 10.44 -36.47
N HIS A 365 -9.15 9.97 -36.99
CA HIS A 365 -7.81 10.51 -36.70
C HIS A 365 -7.73 12.02 -36.99
N ARG A 366 -8.22 12.45 -38.15
CA ARG A 366 -8.25 13.86 -38.57
C ARG A 366 -9.08 14.72 -37.64
N LEU A 367 -10.26 14.24 -37.24
CA LEU A 367 -11.10 14.93 -36.27
C LEU A 367 -10.39 15.08 -34.92
N LEU A 368 -9.74 14.02 -34.42
CA LEU A 368 -9.00 14.10 -33.15
C LEU A 368 -7.85 15.12 -33.23
N ASP A 369 -7.12 15.16 -34.34
CA ASP A 369 -6.08 16.17 -34.60
C ASP A 369 -6.67 17.61 -34.62
N GLU A 370 -7.79 17.82 -35.30
CA GLU A 370 -8.48 19.13 -35.37
C GLU A 370 -8.97 19.58 -33.99
N LEU A 371 -9.43 18.65 -33.16
CA LEU A 371 -9.81 18.91 -31.79
C LEU A 371 -8.60 19.07 -30.87
N GLY A 372 -7.38 18.76 -31.32
CA GLY A 372 -6.16 18.75 -30.50
C GLY A 372 -6.18 17.71 -29.40
N LEU A 373 -6.87 16.59 -29.63
CA LEU A 373 -6.92 15.46 -28.71
C LEU A 373 -5.75 14.54 -29.02
N GLU A 374 -4.84 14.39 -28.06
CA GLU A 374 -3.66 13.55 -28.21
C GLU A 374 -4.06 12.07 -28.24
N HIS A 375 -3.66 11.38 -29.30
CA HIS A 375 -4.00 9.99 -29.52
C HIS A 375 -2.87 9.24 -30.24
N TRP A 376 -2.88 7.91 -30.15
CA TRP A 376 -1.85 7.04 -30.75
C TRP A 376 -2.41 5.64 -31.04
N LEU A 377 -1.83 4.92 -32.00
CA LEU A 377 -2.22 3.51 -32.24
C LEU A 377 -1.82 2.62 -31.07
N MET A 378 -2.67 1.64 -30.75
CA MET A 378 -2.36 0.64 -29.73
C MET A 378 -2.86 -0.77 -30.09
N TYR A 379 -2.64 -1.74 -29.19
CA TYR A 379 -3.05 -3.15 -29.36
C TYR A 379 -2.71 -3.75 -30.74
N GLY A 380 -3.68 -4.38 -31.41
CA GLY A 380 -3.52 -5.06 -32.70
C GLY A 380 -3.18 -4.09 -33.82
N SER A 381 -3.77 -2.89 -33.80
CA SER A 381 -3.54 -1.87 -34.83
C SER A 381 -2.11 -1.34 -34.80
N LEU A 382 -1.51 -1.14 -33.62
CA LEU A 382 -0.08 -0.81 -33.51
C LEU A 382 0.78 -1.93 -34.09
N LEU A 383 0.42 -3.19 -33.83
CA LEU A 383 1.15 -4.34 -34.34
C LEU A 383 1.08 -4.43 -35.87
N GLY A 384 -0.09 -4.18 -36.45
CA GLY A 384 -0.28 -4.08 -37.90
C GLY A 384 0.56 -2.98 -38.52
N ALA A 385 0.51 -1.77 -37.94
CA ALA A 385 1.27 -0.62 -38.40
C ALA A 385 2.79 -0.88 -38.42
N LEU A 386 3.31 -1.53 -37.37
CA LEU A 386 4.74 -1.86 -37.25
C LEU A 386 5.19 -3.05 -38.11
N ARG A 387 4.26 -3.87 -38.63
CA ARG A 387 4.59 -5.06 -39.44
C ARG A 387 4.42 -4.84 -40.94
N GLY A 388 3.35 -4.15 -41.32
CA GLY A 388 2.95 -4.01 -42.72
C GLY A 388 2.39 -2.65 -43.06
N HIS A 389 2.54 -1.65 -42.17
CA HIS A 389 2.02 -0.30 -42.36
C HIS A 389 0.51 -0.28 -42.66
N ALA A 390 -0.26 -1.21 -42.08
CA ALA A 390 -1.70 -1.38 -42.31
C ALA A 390 -2.35 -2.10 -41.11
N PRO A 391 -3.69 -2.09 -40.98
CA PRO A 391 -4.38 -2.96 -40.02
C PRO A 391 -4.02 -4.44 -40.23
N LEU A 392 -4.19 -5.26 -39.20
CA LEU A 392 -4.07 -6.70 -39.38
C LEU A 392 -5.21 -7.17 -40.29
N ALA A 393 -4.92 -8.07 -41.25
CA ALA A 393 -5.90 -8.51 -42.25
C ALA A 393 -7.14 -9.20 -41.66
N TRP A 394 -7.08 -9.54 -40.37
CA TRP A 394 -8.14 -10.18 -39.59
C TRP A 394 -8.76 -9.35 -38.48
N ASP A 395 -8.33 -8.10 -38.31
CA ASP A 395 -9.02 -7.14 -37.45
C ASP A 395 -10.23 -6.56 -38.18
N ASP A 396 -11.26 -6.19 -37.43
CA ASP A 396 -12.44 -5.45 -37.91
C ASP A 396 -12.58 -4.07 -37.26
N ASP A 397 -11.56 -3.65 -36.51
CA ASP A 397 -11.49 -2.37 -35.85
C ASP A 397 -10.10 -1.76 -35.89
N THR A 398 -10.02 -0.47 -35.51
CA THR A 398 -8.76 0.18 -35.20
C THR A 398 -8.75 0.70 -33.77
N ASP A 399 -7.75 0.25 -33.02
CA ASP A 399 -7.52 0.59 -31.63
C ASP A 399 -6.62 1.82 -31.47
N MET A 400 -7.12 2.85 -30.79
CA MET A 400 -6.35 4.06 -30.47
C MET A 400 -6.39 4.39 -28.99
N GLY A 401 -5.23 4.68 -28.40
CA GLY A 401 -5.15 5.33 -27.10
C GLY A 401 -5.44 6.82 -27.18
N LEU A 402 -6.10 7.37 -26.17
CA LEU A 402 -6.43 8.78 -26.01
C LEU A 402 -5.90 9.28 -24.66
N ASP A 403 -5.22 10.43 -24.64
CA ASP A 403 -4.81 11.06 -23.38
C ASP A 403 -6.01 11.66 -22.65
N GLY A 404 -6.32 11.09 -21.49
CA GLY A 404 -7.44 11.49 -20.65
C GLY A 404 -7.15 12.71 -19.79
N ASP A 405 -5.88 13.07 -19.57
CA ASP A 405 -5.51 14.19 -18.69
C ASP A 405 -5.26 15.49 -19.44
N GLY A 406 -5.03 15.42 -20.76
CA GLY A 406 -4.84 16.57 -21.63
C GLY A 406 -6.15 17.27 -22.01
N LYS A 407 -6.23 17.69 -23.28
CA LYS A 407 -7.32 18.52 -23.80
C LYS A 407 -8.71 17.86 -23.70
N LEU A 408 -8.77 16.53 -23.56
CA LEU A 408 -10.02 15.80 -23.35
C LEU A 408 -10.80 16.30 -22.12
N THR A 409 -10.10 16.76 -21.08
CA THR A 409 -10.71 17.31 -19.86
C THR A 409 -11.54 18.58 -20.10
N THR A 410 -11.29 19.30 -21.19
CA THR A 410 -12.02 20.53 -21.53
C THR A 410 -13.30 20.28 -22.32
N PHE A 411 -13.52 19.06 -22.82
CA PHE A 411 -14.69 18.74 -23.62
C PHE A 411 -15.82 18.19 -22.75
N ASN A 412 -17.04 18.64 -23.04
CA ASN A 412 -18.24 17.92 -22.60
C ASN A 412 -18.40 16.65 -23.46
N LYS A 413 -18.67 15.50 -22.82
CA LYS A 413 -18.91 14.22 -23.51
C LYS A 413 -19.96 14.32 -24.61
N ILE A 414 -21.05 15.06 -24.37
CA ILE A 414 -22.14 15.23 -25.35
C ILE A 414 -21.63 15.98 -26.59
N GLU A 415 -20.93 17.08 -26.39
CA GLU A 415 -20.35 17.88 -27.46
C GLU A 415 -19.31 17.09 -28.26
N LEU A 416 -18.47 16.31 -27.58
CA LEU A 416 -17.50 15.45 -28.25
C LEU A 416 -18.20 14.40 -29.13
N PHE A 417 -19.29 13.80 -28.65
CA PHE A 417 -20.04 12.80 -29.42
C PHE A 417 -20.79 13.42 -30.60
N GLU A 418 -21.25 14.66 -30.50
CA GLU A 418 -21.79 15.41 -31.63
C GLU A 418 -20.73 15.67 -32.69
N LYS A 419 -19.50 16.00 -32.28
CA LYS A 419 -18.35 16.12 -33.19
C LYS A 419 -18.01 14.79 -33.87
N PHE A 420 -18.08 13.66 -33.16
CA PHE A 420 -17.91 12.36 -33.82
C PHE A 420 -19.02 12.08 -34.86
N LYS A 421 -20.27 12.49 -34.61
CA LYS A 421 -21.34 12.33 -35.60
C LYS A 421 -21.11 13.11 -36.89
N SER A 422 -20.34 14.20 -36.86
CA SER A 422 -20.05 14.99 -38.07
C SER A 422 -19.09 14.33 -39.05
N VAL A 423 -18.48 13.19 -38.69
CA VAL A 423 -17.57 12.44 -39.58
C VAL A 423 -18.16 11.15 -40.13
N GLY A 424 -19.49 11.06 -40.23
CA GLY A 424 -20.18 9.93 -40.87
C GLY A 424 -20.20 8.69 -39.98
N VAL A 425 -20.78 8.84 -38.79
CA VAL A 425 -20.84 7.79 -37.75
C VAL A 425 -22.28 7.32 -37.59
N ARG A 426 -22.51 6.00 -37.77
CA ARG A 426 -23.83 5.40 -37.57
C ARG A 426 -24.17 5.19 -36.11
N ASN A 427 -23.20 4.79 -35.31
CA ASN A 427 -23.43 4.48 -33.90
C ASN A 427 -22.19 4.76 -33.06
N ILE A 428 -22.41 5.16 -31.81
CA ILE A 428 -21.36 5.34 -30.80
C ILE A 428 -21.72 4.48 -29.60
N ILE A 429 -20.87 3.51 -29.29
CA ILE A 429 -21.00 2.68 -28.11
C ILE A 429 -20.19 3.33 -27.00
N ASP A 430 -20.90 4.03 -26.11
CA ASP A 430 -20.30 4.69 -24.95
C ASP A 430 -20.04 3.69 -23.83
N ARG A 431 -18.76 3.39 -23.60
CA ARG A 431 -18.27 2.66 -22.43
C ARG A 431 -17.25 3.47 -21.65
N TRP A 432 -17.27 4.80 -21.79
CA TRP A 432 -16.33 5.69 -21.13
C TRP A 432 -16.33 5.48 -19.62
N SER A 433 -17.51 5.51 -18.98
CA SER A 433 -17.62 5.30 -17.52
C SER A 433 -17.50 3.83 -17.10
N MET A 434 -17.58 2.89 -18.05
CA MET A 434 -17.44 1.46 -17.77
C MET A 434 -15.98 1.04 -17.75
N ASP A 435 -15.27 1.20 -18.86
CA ASP A 435 -13.86 0.81 -18.99
C ASP A 435 -13.03 1.84 -19.75
N GLY A 436 -13.53 3.06 -19.95
CA GLY A 436 -12.82 4.10 -20.68
C GLY A 436 -12.75 3.83 -22.18
N ARG A 437 -13.66 3.04 -22.76
CA ARG A 437 -13.72 2.80 -24.21
C ARG A 437 -14.85 3.59 -24.87
N ILE A 438 -14.58 4.14 -26.05
CA ILE A 438 -15.62 4.67 -26.95
C ILE A 438 -15.45 3.94 -28.27
N SER A 439 -16.44 3.12 -28.66
CA SER A 439 -16.41 2.45 -29.96
C SER A 439 -17.26 3.24 -30.94
N ILE A 440 -16.66 3.71 -32.02
CA ILE A 440 -17.31 4.53 -33.04
C ILE A 440 -17.51 3.64 -34.27
N GLN A 441 -18.75 3.50 -34.74
CA GLN A 441 -19.09 2.67 -35.89
C GLN A 441 -19.28 3.52 -37.14
N ASP A 442 -18.65 3.12 -38.23
CA ASP A 442 -18.82 3.77 -39.53
C ASP A 442 -20.27 3.67 -40.03
N GLU A 443 -20.73 4.68 -40.74
CA GLU A 443 -22.06 4.64 -41.37
C GLU A 443 -22.10 3.84 -42.66
N ASN A 444 -20.96 3.78 -43.35
CA ASN A 444 -20.83 3.17 -44.67
C ASN A 444 -20.25 1.75 -44.64
N SER A 445 -19.87 1.26 -43.46
CA SER A 445 -19.29 -0.07 -43.29
C SER A 445 -19.65 -0.68 -41.94
N GLU A 446 -19.17 -1.91 -41.71
CA GLU A 446 -19.34 -2.62 -40.44
C GLU A 446 -18.18 -2.37 -39.45
N PHE A 447 -17.22 -1.53 -39.82
CA PHE A 447 -15.97 -1.34 -39.09
C PHE A 447 -16.08 -0.34 -37.94
N TYR A 448 -15.17 -0.48 -36.98
CA TYR A 448 -15.13 0.34 -35.78
C TYR A 448 -13.78 1.04 -35.60
N VAL A 449 -13.81 2.16 -34.90
CA VAL A 449 -12.63 2.75 -34.25
C VAL A 449 -12.88 2.73 -32.76
N ASP A 450 -12.05 1.99 -32.03
CA ASP A 450 -12.10 1.89 -30.57
C ASP A 450 -11.11 2.89 -29.97
N LEU A 451 -11.63 3.91 -29.28
CA LEU A 451 -10.84 4.87 -28.52
C LEU A 451 -10.73 4.42 -27.07
N MET A 452 -9.52 4.25 -26.56
CA MET A 452 -9.22 3.87 -25.18
C MET A 452 -8.60 5.03 -24.42
N ILE A 453 -9.32 5.52 -23.42
CA ILE A 453 -8.89 6.66 -22.62
C ILE A 453 -7.94 6.18 -21.52
N PHE A 454 -6.81 6.87 -21.36
CA PHE A 454 -5.85 6.61 -20.30
C PHE A 454 -5.56 7.85 -19.47
N HIS A 455 -5.48 7.67 -18.15
CA HIS A 455 -5.06 8.69 -17.20
C HIS A 455 -3.74 8.31 -16.54
N ARG A 456 -2.92 9.31 -16.26
CA ARG A 456 -1.65 9.22 -15.56
C ARG A 456 -1.88 9.00 -14.06
N SER A 457 -1.27 7.94 -13.57
CA SER A 457 -1.22 7.56 -12.16
C SER A 457 0.26 7.36 -11.78
N GLY A 458 0.91 8.46 -11.40
CA GLY A 458 2.35 8.49 -11.14
C GLY A 458 3.18 8.25 -12.40
N MET A 459 3.94 7.14 -12.41
CA MET A 459 4.76 6.72 -13.56
C MET A 459 4.01 5.88 -14.59
N TRP A 460 2.71 5.63 -14.39
CA TRP A 460 1.91 4.68 -15.18
C TRP A 460 0.71 5.35 -15.83
N MET A 461 0.27 4.85 -16.98
CA MET A 461 -1.02 5.16 -17.61
C MET A 461 -2.01 4.04 -17.30
N LYS A 462 -3.25 4.38 -16.94
CA LYS A 462 -4.29 3.43 -16.55
C LYS A 462 -5.66 3.79 -17.15
N ARG A 463 -6.47 2.78 -17.44
CA ARG A 463 -7.85 2.94 -17.92
C ARG A 463 -8.79 3.41 -16.79
N PRO A 464 -9.71 4.35 -17.04
CA PRO A 464 -10.76 4.74 -16.09
C PRO A 464 -11.97 3.78 -16.15
N GLY A 465 -12.90 3.92 -15.20
CA GLY A 465 -14.22 3.29 -15.25
C GLY A 465 -14.46 2.20 -14.20
N CYS A 466 -15.73 1.86 -13.97
CA CYS A 466 -16.11 0.92 -12.92
C CYS A 466 -15.63 -0.52 -13.16
N MET A 467 -15.49 -0.95 -14.42
CA MET A 467 -14.97 -2.26 -14.79
C MET A 467 -13.48 -2.38 -14.50
N THR A 468 -12.72 -1.28 -14.50
CA THR A 468 -11.28 -1.31 -14.17
C THR A 468 -11.06 -1.49 -12.68
N TRP A 469 -12.01 -1.04 -11.85
CA TRP A 469 -12.05 -1.37 -10.43
C TRP A 469 -12.54 -2.79 -10.17
N LEU A 470 -13.60 -3.22 -10.86
CA LEU A 470 -14.14 -4.58 -10.73
C LEU A 470 -13.18 -5.66 -11.25
N PHE A 471 -12.39 -5.36 -12.27
CA PHE A 471 -11.39 -6.26 -12.87
C PHE A 471 -9.98 -5.70 -12.73
N TYR A 472 -9.66 -5.22 -11.52
CA TYR A 472 -8.41 -4.54 -11.21
C TYR A 472 -7.17 -5.31 -11.65
N LEU A 473 -7.11 -6.62 -11.38
CA LEU A 473 -5.93 -7.44 -11.71
C LEU A 473 -5.69 -7.51 -13.22
N GLN A 474 -6.75 -7.64 -14.02
CA GLN A 474 -6.65 -7.74 -15.48
C GLN A 474 -6.28 -6.38 -16.08
N TYR A 475 -6.93 -5.31 -15.66
CA TYR A 475 -6.59 -3.96 -16.15
C TYR A 475 -5.19 -3.52 -15.72
N SER A 476 -4.76 -3.92 -14.53
CA SER A 476 -3.38 -3.68 -14.07
C SER A 476 -2.34 -4.47 -14.87
N ASN A 477 -2.69 -5.66 -15.39
CA ASN A 477 -1.74 -6.53 -16.09
C ASN A 477 -1.73 -6.38 -17.61
N PHE A 478 -2.84 -5.96 -18.22
CA PHE A 478 -3.00 -5.93 -19.69
C PHE A 478 -3.34 -4.53 -20.24
N HIS A 479 -3.67 -3.57 -19.37
CA HIS A 479 -4.10 -2.23 -19.76
C HIS A 479 -3.39 -1.12 -18.96
N THR A 480 -2.19 -1.41 -18.45
CA THR A 480 -1.36 -0.45 -17.70
C THR A 480 0.05 -0.47 -18.26
N PHE A 481 0.62 0.69 -18.55
CA PHE A 481 1.97 0.81 -19.13
C PHE A 481 2.68 2.10 -18.65
N PRO A 482 4.01 2.21 -18.77
CA PRO A 482 4.73 3.39 -18.31
C PRO A 482 4.35 4.67 -19.07
N ALA A 483 4.10 5.77 -18.34
CA ALA A 483 3.68 7.05 -18.91
C ALA A 483 4.68 7.62 -19.92
N LYS A 484 5.99 7.44 -19.69
CA LYS A 484 7.06 7.85 -20.60
C LYS A 484 6.91 7.36 -22.04
N LEU A 485 6.18 6.26 -22.28
CA LEU A 485 5.99 5.70 -23.62
C LEU A 485 5.03 6.53 -24.47
N VAL A 486 4.19 7.35 -23.84
CA VAL A 486 3.21 8.22 -24.50
C VAL A 486 3.44 9.71 -24.20
N GLU A 487 4.56 10.07 -23.57
CA GLU A 487 4.92 11.47 -23.36
C GLU A 487 5.28 12.15 -24.69
N GLN A 488 4.66 13.29 -24.96
CA GLN A 488 4.85 14.07 -26.19
C GLN A 488 6.28 14.63 -26.35
N PRO A 489 6.73 14.92 -27.58
CA PRO A 489 6.06 14.62 -28.86
C PRO A 489 6.18 13.15 -29.23
N LEU A 490 5.08 12.53 -29.70
CA LEU A 490 5.09 11.13 -30.12
C LEU A 490 5.63 10.95 -31.56
N PRO A 491 6.38 9.86 -31.83
CA PRO A 491 6.74 9.49 -33.19
C PRO A 491 5.50 9.12 -34.00
N LYS A 492 5.57 9.28 -35.34
CA LYS A 492 4.52 8.85 -36.27
C LYS A 492 4.99 7.68 -37.11
N THR A 493 4.06 6.80 -37.50
CA THR A 493 4.30 5.71 -38.45
C THR A 493 3.24 5.73 -39.55
N GLN A 494 3.53 5.06 -40.67
CA GLN A 494 2.56 4.87 -41.74
C GLN A 494 1.50 3.84 -41.34
N PHE A 495 0.24 4.18 -41.60
CA PHE A 495 -0.93 3.31 -41.44
C PHE A 495 -1.85 3.49 -42.64
N GLY A 496 -1.72 2.59 -43.61
CA GLY A 496 -2.29 2.72 -44.95
C GLY A 496 -1.70 3.91 -45.69
N VAL A 497 -2.58 4.85 -46.04
CA VAL A 497 -2.25 6.04 -46.84
C VAL A 497 -1.90 7.27 -46.02
N PHE A 498 -1.94 7.20 -44.68
CA PHE A 498 -1.69 8.34 -43.80
C PHE A 498 -0.69 7.99 -42.69
N SER A 499 -0.24 9.02 -41.97
CA SER A 499 0.69 8.88 -40.84
C SER A 499 -0.01 9.19 -39.52
N ILE A 500 0.16 8.33 -38.53
CA ILE A 500 -0.48 8.46 -37.22
C ILE A 500 0.53 8.24 -36.10
N SER A 501 0.30 8.88 -34.96
CA SER A 501 1.17 8.79 -33.79
C SER A 501 1.20 7.37 -33.21
N VAL A 502 2.37 6.97 -32.72
CA VAL A 502 2.59 5.69 -32.03
C VAL A 502 3.38 5.89 -30.75
N PRO A 503 3.29 4.95 -29.80
CA PRO A 503 4.11 4.97 -28.59
C PRO A 503 5.61 4.95 -28.91
N ARG A 504 6.40 5.58 -28.03
CA ARG A 504 7.86 5.58 -28.12
C ARG A 504 8.40 4.15 -28.01
N ASN A 505 9.61 3.97 -28.58
CA ASN A 505 10.34 2.71 -28.55
C ASN A 505 9.56 1.55 -29.23
N GLU A 506 8.79 1.88 -30.27
CA GLU A 506 8.08 0.96 -31.16
C GLU A 506 7.20 -0.06 -30.41
N LYS A 507 7.75 -1.26 -30.15
CA LYS A 507 7.05 -2.40 -29.56
C LYS A 507 7.15 -2.44 -28.04
N GLU A 508 7.84 -1.51 -27.38
CA GLU A 508 8.03 -1.55 -25.92
C GLU A 508 6.71 -1.57 -25.16
N ILE A 509 5.72 -0.79 -25.59
CA ILE A 509 4.39 -0.77 -24.96
C ILE A 509 3.69 -2.13 -25.01
N LEU A 510 3.92 -2.91 -26.09
CA LEU A 510 3.31 -4.23 -26.27
C LEU A 510 3.79 -5.21 -25.19
N ARG A 511 4.96 -5.01 -24.58
CA ARG A 511 5.45 -5.85 -23.48
C ARG A 511 4.58 -5.76 -22.23
N TYR A 512 3.91 -4.63 -22.03
CA TYR A 512 3.05 -4.39 -20.88
C TYR A 512 1.60 -4.78 -21.18
N ILE A 513 1.21 -4.71 -22.46
CA ILE A 513 -0.14 -5.03 -22.90
C ILE A 513 -0.31 -6.52 -23.20
N TYR A 514 0.73 -7.17 -23.74
CA TYR A 514 0.78 -8.59 -24.11
C TYR A 514 1.96 -9.28 -23.39
N PRO A 515 1.93 -9.40 -22.06
CA PRO A 515 3.09 -9.78 -21.26
C PRO A 515 3.68 -11.17 -21.60
N THR A 516 2.86 -12.08 -22.13
CA THR A 516 3.24 -13.48 -22.37
C THR A 516 3.62 -13.82 -23.80
N ASP A 517 3.32 -12.95 -24.76
CA ASP A 517 3.37 -13.28 -26.18
C ASP A 517 3.56 -12.08 -27.12
N TRP A 518 3.88 -10.88 -26.62
CA TRP A 518 4.15 -9.69 -27.44
C TRP A 518 5.18 -9.90 -28.56
N TRP A 519 6.12 -10.85 -28.40
CA TRP A 519 7.17 -11.16 -29.37
C TRP A 519 6.73 -12.20 -30.40
N LYS A 520 5.63 -12.92 -30.16
CA LYS A 520 5.17 -13.99 -31.03
C LYS A 520 4.32 -13.42 -32.16
N VAL A 521 4.48 -14.00 -33.35
CA VAL A 521 3.52 -13.82 -34.44
C VAL A 521 2.48 -14.92 -34.27
N VAL A 522 1.48 -14.66 -33.44
CA VAL A 522 0.37 -15.58 -33.23
C VAL A 522 -0.78 -15.13 -34.13
N LYS A 523 -1.19 -16.00 -35.06
CA LYS A 523 -2.51 -15.84 -35.67
C LYS A 523 -3.55 -16.29 -34.66
N PRO A 524 -4.63 -15.53 -34.44
CA PRO A 524 -5.75 -15.98 -33.60
C PRO A 524 -6.17 -17.38 -34.03
N SER A 525 -6.61 -18.28 -33.13
CA SER A 525 -6.90 -19.68 -33.50
C SER A 525 -7.98 -19.87 -34.57
N GLY A 526 -8.78 -18.84 -34.88
CA GLY A 526 -9.69 -18.84 -36.02
C GLY A 526 -9.04 -18.45 -37.36
N CYS A 527 -7.78 -17.98 -37.33
CA CYS A 527 -6.90 -17.46 -38.37
C CYS A 527 -5.59 -18.29 -38.45
#